data_AF-A0A5K1HFM3-F1
#
_entry.id   AF-A0A5K1HFM3-F1
#
_cell.length_a   1.000
_cell.length_b   1.000
_cell.length_c   1.000
_cell.angle_alpha   90.00
_cell.angle_beta   90.00
_cell.angle_gamma   90.00
#
_symmetry.space_group_name_H-M   'P 1'
#
loop_
_entity.id
_entity.type
_entity.pdbx_description
1 polymer ?
#
loop_
_entity_poly.entity_id
_entity_poly.type
_entity_poly.pdbx_seq_one_letter_code
_entity_poly.pdbx_strand_id
1 'polypeptide(L)'
;FVSKVVGTNIPPEYVTAVGKAFMEIVQKGPQTGYPVINTRFVLEDGATHVVDSSANAFAIATRYAFHKAMQGANQQVLEPLMDVEINVNKDIYQGVMAGILKRRGSITKLKQEETSSA
;
A
#
# COMPACT_ATOMS: atom_id res chain seq x y z
N PHE A 1 -1.61 -12.02 3.43
CA PHE A 1 -2.35 -12.71 4.50
C PHE A 1 -1.61 -13.99 4.85
N VAL A 2 -1.45 -14.31 6.13
CA VAL A 2 -0.82 -15.55 6.61
C VAL A 2 -1.70 -16.12 7.71
N SER A 3 -2.09 -17.39 7.62
CA SER A 3 -2.75 -18.08 8.72
C SER A 3 -1.69 -18.83 9.54
N LYS A 4 -1.68 -18.59 10.86
CA LYS A 4 -0.91 -19.34 11.86
C LYS A 4 -1.82 -20.07 12.85
N VAL A 5 -3.14 -20.08 12.61
CA VAL A 5 -4.10 -20.76 13.48
C VAL A 5 -3.76 -22.25 13.51
N VAL A 6 -3.62 -22.78 14.73
CA VAL A 6 -3.35 -24.20 14.98
C VAL A 6 -4.55 -24.77 15.74
N GLY A 7 -5.05 -25.93 15.31
CA GLY A 7 -6.20 -26.59 15.94
C GLY A 7 -7.55 -26.31 15.26
N THR A 8 -8.65 -26.58 15.97
CA THR A 8 -10.03 -26.53 15.45
C THR A 8 -10.80 -25.27 15.85
N ASN A 9 -10.14 -24.29 16.46
CA ASN A 9 -10.78 -23.06 16.96
C ASN A 9 -11.49 -22.25 15.86
N ILE A 10 -10.95 -22.27 14.64
CA ILE A 10 -11.54 -21.63 13.46
C ILE A 10 -11.59 -22.66 12.33
N PRO A 11 -12.79 -23.05 11.86
CA PRO A 11 -12.96 -23.86 10.66
C PRO A 11 -12.24 -23.24 9.45
N PRO A 12 -11.63 -24.06 8.57
CA PRO A 12 -10.87 -23.58 7.41
C PRO A 12 -11.68 -22.68 6.45
N GLU A 13 -12.99 -22.89 6.39
CA GLU A 13 -13.94 -22.10 5.60
C GLU A 13 -13.96 -20.62 6.04
N TYR A 14 -13.89 -20.35 7.35
CA TYR A 14 -13.86 -18.99 7.88
C TYR A 14 -12.48 -18.35 7.72
N VAL A 15 -11.40 -19.12 7.76
CA VAL A 15 -10.05 -18.62 7.47
C VAL A 15 -9.99 -18.04 6.05
N THR A 16 -10.61 -18.71 5.09
CA THR A 16 -10.71 -18.23 3.70
C THR A 16 -11.53 -16.95 3.61
N ALA A 17 -12.64 -16.85 4.37
CA ALA A 17 -13.45 -15.63 4.44
C ALA A 17 -12.68 -14.43 5.01
N VAL A 18 -11.88 -14.64 6.06
CA VAL A 18 -10.98 -13.62 6.63
C VAL A 18 -9.96 -13.15 5.59
N GLY A 19 -9.32 -14.08 4.89
CA GLY A 19 -8.36 -13.76 3.83
C GLY A 19 -8.98 -12.92 2.72
N LYS A 20 -10.18 -13.29 2.26
CA LYS A 20 -10.93 -12.52 1.25
C LYS A 20 -11.31 -11.13 1.77
N ALA A 21 -11.84 -11.04 2.99
CA ALA A 21 -12.21 -9.77 3.60
C ALA A 21 -10.99 -8.84 3.73
N PHE A 22 -9.83 -9.37 4.12
CA PHE A 22 -8.59 -8.58 4.18
C PHE A 22 -8.23 -7.98 2.81
N MET A 23 -8.30 -8.77 1.73
CA MET A 23 -8.00 -8.27 0.38
C MET A 23 -8.96 -7.16 -0.07
N GLU A 24 -10.25 -7.26 0.29
CA GLU A 24 -11.24 -6.21 0.02
C GLU A 24 -10.95 -4.92 0.81
N ILE A 25 -10.60 -5.05 2.09
CA ILE A 25 -10.34 -3.89 2.96
C ILE A 25 -9.09 -3.14 2.50
N VAL A 26 -8.06 -3.87 2.09
CA VAL A 26 -6.78 -3.28 1.66
C VAL A 26 -6.95 -2.42 0.41
N GLN A 27 -7.96 -2.65 -0.42
CA GLN A 27 -8.25 -1.79 -1.58
C GLN A 27 -8.70 -0.38 -1.18
N LYS A 28 -9.30 -0.21 0.02
CA LYS A 28 -9.81 1.07 0.50
C LYS A 28 -9.37 1.32 1.93
N GLY A 29 -8.25 2.04 2.07
CA GLY A 29 -7.66 2.41 3.35
C GLY A 29 -8.58 3.30 4.22
N PRO A 30 -8.50 3.17 5.55
CA PRO A 30 -9.44 3.79 6.49
C PRO A 30 -9.33 5.32 6.56
N GLN A 31 -8.14 5.90 6.34
CA GLN A 31 -7.92 7.34 6.43
C GLN A 31 -8.21 8.09 5.12
N THR A 32 -7.67 7.60 4.00
CA THR A 32 -7.63 8.36 2.74
C THR A 32 -8.40 7.70 1.60
N GLY A 33 -8.93 6.49 1.81
CA GLY A 33 -9.64 5.75 0.77
C GLY A 33 -8.75 5.17 -0.34
N TYR A 34 -7.44 5.36 -0.27
CA TYR A 34 -6.46 4.76 -1.20
C TYR A 34 -6.10 3.33 -0.81
N PRO A 35 -5.60 2.51 -1.76
CA PRO A 35 -5.15 1.17 -1.44
C PRO A 35 -3.98 1.20 -0.45
N VAL A 36 -4.07 0.34 0.56
CA VAL A 36 -3.01 0.12 1.54
C VAL A 36 -2.00 -0.85 0.94
N ILE A 37 -0.73 -0.51 0.98
CA ILE A 37 0.35 -1.39 0.48
C ILE A 37 1.34 -1.71 1.61
N ASN A 38 2.26 -2.64 1.35
CA ASN A 38 3.30 -3.06 2.32
C ASN A 38 2.76 -3.56 3.67
N THR A 39 1.57 -4.19 3.67
CA THR A 39 0.93 -4.68 4.89
C THR A 39 0.83 -6.20 4.91
N ARG A 40 1.14 -6.81 6.06
CA ARG A 40 1.00 -8.25 6.29
C ARG A 40 0.05 -8.51 7.44
N PHE A 41 -1.12 -9.07 7.14
CA PHE A 41 -2.06 -9.58 8.13
C PHE A 41 -1.72 -11.03 8.50
N VAL A 42 -1.58 -11.30 9.79
CA VAL A 42 -1.32 -12.63 10.36
C VAL A 42 -2.49 -13.00 11.25
N LEU A 43 -3.21 -14.08 10.92
CA LEU A 43 -4.25 -14.64 11.76
C LEU A 43 -3.62 -15.65 12.73
N GLU A 44 -3.53 -15.29 14.00
CA GLU A 44 -2.84 -16.10 15.02
C GLU A 44 -3.81 -17.02 15.76
N ASP A 45 -4.96 -16.49 16.18
CA ASP A 45 -5.96 -17.22 16.95
C ASP A 45 -7.36 -16.61 16.77
N GLY A 46 -8.38 -17.31 17.27
CA GLY A 46 -9.75 -16.82 17.39
C GLY A 46 -10.66 -17.87 18.00
N ALA A 47 -11.95 -17.57 18.08
CA ALA A 47 -12.95 -18.50 18.63
C ALA A 47 -14.18 -18.54 17.73
N THR A 48 -14.84 -19.69 17.70
CA THR A 48 -16.07 -19.90 16.94
C THR A 48 -17.17 -20.40 17.83
N HIS A 49 -18.40 -20.09 17.42
CA HIS A 49 -19.63 -20.58 18.02
C HIS A 49 -20.47 -21.23 16.93
N VAL A 50 -20.88 -22.49 17.15
CA VAL A 50 -21.47 -23.36 16.11
C VAL A 50 -22.72 -22.75 15.46
N VAL A 51 -23.48 -21.96 16.20
CA VAL A 51 -24.79 -21.44 15.76
C VAL A 51 -24.74 -19.99 15.30
N ASP A 52 -23.84 -19.19 15.87
CA ASP A 52 -23.78 -17.74 15.62
C ASP A 52 -22.62 -17.33 14.73
N SER A 53 -21.65 -18.22 14.50
CA SER A 53 -20.54 -17.95 13.59
C SER A 53 -20.96 -18.11 12.14
N SER A 54 -20.59 -17.13 11.33
CA SER A 54 -20.78 -17.15 9.89
C SER A 54 -19.59 -16.51 9.18
N ALA A 55 -19.42 -16.82 7.91
CA ALA A 55 -18.38 -16.21 7.08
C ALA A 55 -18.46 -14.67 7.08
N ASN A 56 -19.67 -14.11 7.09
CA ASN A 56 -19.88 -12.67 7.16
C ASN A 56 -19.48 -12.09 8.53
N ALA A 57 -19.76 -12.79 9.63
CA ALA A 57 -19.32 -12.36 10.96
C ALA A 57 -17.79 -12.25 11.03
N PHE A 58 -17.06 -13.23 10.50
CA PHE A 58 -15.59 -13.18 10.41
C PHE A 58 -15.08 -12.09 9.48
N ALA A 59 -15.77 -11.82 8.36
CA ALA A 59 -15.42 -10.72 7.47
C ALA A 59 -15.56 -9.36 8.19
N ILE A 60 -16.64 -9.16 8.95
CA ILE A 60 -16.87 -7.96 9.75
C ILE A 60 -15.83 -7.83 10.87
N ALA A 61 -15.55 -8.92 11.60
CA ALA A 61 -14.52 -8.95 12.63
C ALA A 61 -13.14 -8.55 12.08
N THR A 62 -12.82 -9.02 10.87
CA THR A 62 -11.58 -8.66 10.16
C THR A 62 -11.53 -7.17 9.85
N ARG A 63 -12.64 -6.56 9.43
CA ARG A 63 -12.75 -5.11 9.19
C ARG A 63 -12.44 -4.31 10.44
N TYR A 64 -13.06 -4.67 11.57
CA TYR A 64 -12.81 -3.98 12.84
C TYR A 64 -11.37 -4.18 13.34
N ALA A 65 -10.85 -5.40 13.25
CA ALA A 65 -9.47 -5.70 13.63
C ALA A 65 -8.46 -4.89 12.81
N PHE A 66 -8.68 -4.80 11.49
CA PHE A 66 -7.84 -3.98 10.62
C PHE A 66 -7.90 -2.50 10.97
N HIS A 67 -9.09 -1.93 11.20
CA HIS A 67 -9.22 -0.51 11.57
C HIS A 67 -8.52 -0.21 12.89
N LYS A 68 -8.69 -1.07 13.91
CA LYS A 68 -8.04 -0.92 15.20
C LYS A 68 -6.52 -1.02 15.09
N ALA A 69 -6.01 -2.00 14.34
CA ALA A 69 -4.58 -2.16 14.10
C ALA A 69 -3.99 -0.95 13.37
N MET A 70 -4.71 -0.43 12.37
CA MET A 70 -4.30 0.75 11.62
C MET A 70 -4.30 2.01 12.51
N GLN A 71 -5.28 2.20 13.40
CA GLN A 71 -5.30 3.35 14.32
C GLN A 71 -4.08 3.38 15.26
N GLY A 72 -3.58 2.22 15.68
CA GLY A 72 -2.34 2.11 16.46
C GLY A 72 -1.06 2.15 15.61
N ALA A 73 -1.18 2.04 14.29
CA ALA A 73 -0.05 2.06 13.37
C ALA A 73 0.27 3.50 12.93
N ASN A 74 1.56 3.78 12.70
CA ASN A 74 1.99 5.05 12.12
C ASN A 74 1.75 5.05 10.60
N GLN A 75 0.50 5.25 10.20
CA GLN A 75 0.08 5.26 8.80
C GLN A 75 0.73 6.42 8.04
N GLN A 76 1.26 6.15 6.85
CA GLN A 76 1.88 7.15 5.97
C GLN A 76 1.22 7.12 4.60
N VAL A 77 0.96 8.31 4.05
CA VAL A 77 0.47 8.46 2.68
C VAL A 77 1.66 8.44 1.75
N LEU A 78 1.69 7.47 0.84
CA LEU A 78 2.72 7.36 -0.18
C LEU A 78 2.28 8.11 -1.43
N GLU A 79 3.10 9.04 -1.90
CA GLU A 79 2.94 9.70 -3.18
C GLU A 79 3.78 9.01 -4.26
N PRO A 80 3.30 8.93 -5.52
CA PRO A 80 4.07 8.32 -6.60
C PRO A 80 5.27 9.20 -6.97
N LEU A 81 6.46 8.62 -7.00
CA LEU A 81 7.67 9.26 -7.51
C LEU A 81 7.84 8.88 -8.99
N MET A 82 7.86 9.89 -9.87
CA MET A 82 8.05 9.70 -11.30
C MET A 82 9.53 9.84 -11.67
N ASP A 83 10.04 8.91 -12.46
CA ASP A 83 11.31 9.07 -13.16
C ASP A 83 11.06 9.82 -14.47
N VAL A 84 11.73 10.95 -14.66
CA VAL A 84 11.46 11.89 -15.76
C VAL A 84 12.78 12.27 -16.44
N GLU A 85 12.84 12.02 -17.74
CA GLU A 85 13.95 12.44 -18.59
C GLU A 85 13.54 13.71 -19.36
N ILE A 86 14.45 14.70 -19.39
CA ILE A 86 14.20 16.00 -20.02
C ILE A 86 15.39 16.34 -20.91
N ASN A 87 15.13 16.48 -22.20
CA ASN A 87 16.11 16.90 -23.20
C ASN A 87 15.91 18.37 -23.53
N VAL A 88 16.94 19.18 -23.29
CA VAL A 88 16.91 20.63 -23.45
C VAL A 88 18.23 21.14 -24.02
N ASN A 89 18.15 22.23 -24.79
CA ASN A 89 19.34 22.92 -25.30
C ASN A 89 20.11 23.61 -24.16
N LYS A 90 21.44 23.78 -24.33
CA LYS A 90 22.33 24.35 -23.31
C LYS A 90 21.87 25.74 -22.82
N ASP A 91 21.24 26.54 -23.68
CA ASP A 91 20.83 27.92 -23.37
C ASP A 91 19.72 28.02 -22.33
N ILE A 92 18.81 27.04 -22.28
CA ILE A 92 17.63 27.04 -21.39
C ILE A 92 17.75 26.07 -20.21
N TYR A 93 18.82 25.28 -20.17
CA TYR A 93 19.03 24.22 -19.18
C TYR A 93 18.88 24.72 -17.74
N GLN A 94 19.48 25.87 -17.39
CA GLN A 94 19.41 26.42 -16.04
C GLN A 94 17.98 26.78 -15.60
N GLY A 95 17.18 27.33 -16.52
CA GLY A 95 15.78 27.69 -16.24
C GLY A 95 14.91 26.46 -15.99
N VAL A 96 15.14 25.39 -16.75
CA VAL A 96 14.44 24.11 -16.59
C VAL A 96 14.83 23.45 -15.28
N MET A 97 16.11 23.50 -14.91
CA MET A 97 16.62 22.99 -13.64
C MET A 97 15.92 23.64 -12.44
N ALA A 98 15.79 24.98 -12.47
CA ALA A 98 15.04 25.72 -11.45
C ALA A 98 13.55 25.36 -11.42
N GLY A 99 12.96 25.07 -12.59
CA GLY A 99 11.57 24.61 -12.71
C GLY A 99 11.31 23.26 -12.03
N ILE A 100 12.25 22.31 -12.12
CA ILE A 100 12.14 20.99 -11.50
C ILE A 100 12.15 21.12 -9.97
N LEU A 101 13.09 21.90 -9.42
CA LEU A 101 13.21 22.11 -7.97
C LEU A 101 11.94 22.77 -7.39
N LYS A 102 11.33 23.72 -8.12
CA LYS A 102 10.06 24.34 -7.73
C LYS A 102 8.89 23.34 -7.65
N ARG A 103 8.96 22.23 -8.40
CA ARG A 103 7.94 21.16 -8.40
C ARG A 103 8.26 20.03 -7.40
N ARG A 104 9.12 20.28 -6.40
CA ARG A 104 9.61 19.28 -5.43
C ARG A 104 10.35 18.10 -6.08
N GLY A 105 10.86 18.29 -7.31
CA GLY A 105 11.67 17.29 -8.00
C GLY A 105 13.12 17.31 -7.51
N SER A 106 13.77 16.15 -7.54
CA SER A 106 15.20 16.01 -7.28
C SER A 106 15.94 15.59 -8.55
N ILE A 107 17.12 16.15 -8.77
CA ILE A 107 17.94 15.85 -9.95
C ILE A 107 18.98 14.81 -9.57
N THR A 108 18.86 13.61 -10.16
CA THR A 108 19.72 12.48 -9.81
C THR A 108 20.88 12.30 -10.79
N LYS A 109 20.65 12.57 -12.09
CA LYS A 109 21.64 12.38 -13.16
C LYS A 109 21.61 13.54 -14.14
N LEU A 110 22.78 13.93 -14.60
CA LEU A 110 22.97 14.93 -15.64
C LEU A 110 23.86 14.32 -16.72
N LYS A 111 23.36 14.27 -17.95
CA LYS A 111 24.10 13.78 -19.12
C LYS A 111 24.23 14.93 -20.12
N GLN A 112 25.44 15.22 -20.56
CA GLN A 112 25.70 16.16 -21.65
C GLN A 112 26.05 15.37 -22.90
N GLU A 113 25.22 15.47 -23.93
CA GLU A 113 25.56 14.97 -25.25
C GLU A 113 26.13 16.13 -26.06
N GLU A 114 27.44 16.09 -26.32
CA GLU A 114 28.04 16.96 -27.32
C GLU A 114 27.81 16.32 -28.68
N THR A 115 26.89 16.88 -29.45
CA THR A 115 26.85 16.63 -30.89
C THR A 115 28.12 17.21 -31.49
N SER A 116 29.15 16.37 -31.57
CA SER A 116 30.35 16.63 -32.35
C SER A 116 29.93 16.75 -33.82
N SER A 117 29.70 17.98 -34.26
CA SER A 117 29.52 18.34 -35.66
C SER A 117 30.85 18.09 -36.38
N ALA A 118 30.86 17.02 -37.18
CA ALA A 118 31.87 16.74 -38.20
C ALA A 118 31.73 17.69 -39.39
#